data_AF-A0A413HZ53-F1
#
_entry.id   AF-A0A413HZ53-F1
#
_cell.length_a   1.000
_cell.length_b   1.000
_cell.length_c   1.000
_cell.angle_alpha   90.00
_cell.angle_beta   90.00
_cell.angle_gamma   90.00
#
_symmetry.space_group_name_H-M   'P 1'
#
loop_
_entity.id
_entity.type
_entity.pdbx_description
1 polymer ?
#
loop_
_entity_poly.entity_id
_entity_poly.type
_entity_poly.pdbx_seq_one_letter_code
_entity_poly.pdbx_strand_id
1 'polypeptide(L)'
;MYRMTEYLIRKGHVKIGYVGSILASSSIMDRYHGYCKALQENQIPVREDWIIEDRDLETGEIEIGKLPEQMPSAFACNCDFIANELIKKLVENGYHVPEDISKTGGPHN
;
A
#
# COMPACT_ATOMS: atom_id res chain seq x y z
N MET A 1 7.18 5.53 5.83
CA MET A 1 5.77 5.07 5.74
C MET A 1 4.85 5.79 6.70
N TYR A 2 5.15 5.84 8.01
CA TYR A 2 4.31 6.53 9.02
C TYR A 2 3.74 7.88 8.57
N ARG A 3 4.61 8.85 8.19
CA ARG A 3 4.16 10.19 7.73
C ARG A 3 3.25 10.14 6.50
N MET A 4 3.43 9.14 5.66
CA MET A 4 2.63 8.96 4.46
C MET A 4 1.23 8.46 4.78
N THR A 5 1.15 7.44 5.63
CA THR A 5 -0.12 6.94 6.14
C THR A 5 -0.86 8.04 6.92
N GLU A 6 -0.17 8.79 7.77
CA GLU A 6 -0.69 9.99 8.44
C GLU A 6 -1.28 11.01 7.45
N TYR A 7 -0.58 11.27 6.34
CA TYR A 7 -1.08 12.17 5.31
C TYR A 7 -2.39 11.66 4.68
N LEU A 8 -2.47 10.37 4.35
CA LEU A 8 -3.70 9.75 3.83
C LEU A 8 -4.85 9.86 4.84
N ILE A 9 -4.59 9.60 6.12
CA ILE A 9 -5.58 9.75 7.20
C ILE A 9 -6.07 11.19 7.29
N ARG A 10 -5.17 12.17 7.26
CA ARG A 10 -5.52 13.61 7.27
C ARG A 10 -6.31 14.05 6.03
N LYS A 11 -6.21 13.33 4.93
CA LYS A 11 -7.04 13.52 3.73
C LYS A 11 -8.42 12.84 3.84
N GLY A 12 -8.71 12.18 4.96
CA GLY A 12 -10.00 11.53 5.24
C GLY A 12 -10.03 10.03 4.94
N HIS A 13 -8.91 9.44 4.51
CA HIS A 13 -8.87 8.01 4.25
C HIS A 13 -8.75 7.21 5.56
N VAL A 14 -9.76 6.39 5.84
CA VAL A 14 -9.74 5.42 6.96
C VAL A 14 -9.66 3.97 6.47
N LYS A 15 -9.80 3.77 5.15
CA LYS A 15 -9.61 2.49 4.48
C LYS A 15 -8.33 2.56 3.67
N ILE A 16 -7.23 2.12 4.24
CA ILE A 16 -5.89 2.23 3.64
C ILE A 16 -5.30 0.82 3.56
N GLY A 17 -4.90 0.39 2.36
CA GLY A 17 -4.13 -0.84 2.17
C GLY A 17 -2.63 -0.60 2.12
N TYR A 18 -1.85 -1.65 2.35
CA TYR A 18 -0.40 -1.61 2.22
C TYR A 18 0.05 -2.52 1.08
N VAL A 19 0.97 -2.05 0.25
CA VAL A 19 1.53 -2.85 -0.86
C VAL A 19 3.03 -2.99 -0.68
N GLY A 20 3.47 -4.21 -0.39
CA GLY A 20 4.85 -4.56 -0.12
C GLY A 20 4.96 -5.91 0.56
N SER A 21 5.83 -6.76 0.04
CA SER A 21 6.12 -8.08 0.60
C SER A 21 6.91 -7.97 1.90
N ILE A 22 6.21 -8.02 3.02
CA ILE A 22 6.76 -7.68 4.35
C ILE A 22 7.92 -8.58 4.78
N LEU A 23 7.95 -9.82 4.26
CA LEU A 23 9.00 -10.80 4.55
C LEU A 23 10.20 -10.71 3.60
N ALA A 24 10.13 -9.90 2.53
CA ALA A 24 11.19 -9.83 1.53
C ALA A 24 12.45 -9.10 2.03
N SER A 25 12.32 -8.14 2.96
CA SER A 25 13.47 -7.47 3.58
C SER A 25 13.10 -6.74 4.86
N SER A 26 14.10 -6.48 5.72
CA SER A 26 13.93 -5.64 6.91
C SER A 26 13.44 -4.23 6.57
N SER A 27 13.87 -3.65 5.44
CA SER A 27 13.41 -2.32 5.02
C SER A 27 11.91 -2.29 4.72
N ILE A 28 11.36 -3.34 4.11
CA ILE A 28 9.92 -3.42 3.82
C ILE A 28 9.15 -3.67 5.12
N MET A 29 9.68 -4.52 6.01
CA MET A 29 9.11 -4.72 7.35
C MET A 29 9.05 -3.41 8.17
N ASP A 30 10.12 -2.60 8.15
CA ASP A 30 10.15 -1.30 8.83
C ASP A 30 9.11 -0.32 8.26
N ARG A 31 8.91 -0.35 6.92
CA ARG A 31 7.84 0.44 6.27
C ARG A 31 6.46 -0.05 6.70
N TYR A 32 6.25 -1.36 6.77
CA TYR A 32 5.01 -1.95 7.27
C TYR A 32 4.72 -1.55 8.72
N HIS A 33 5.72 -1.64 9.62
CA HIS A 33 5.58 -1.16 10.99
C HIS A 33 5.23 0.33 11.07
N GLY A 34 5.81 1.16 10.20
CA GLY A 34 5.45 2.58 10.10
C GLY A 34 3.99 2.79 9.69
N TYR A 35 3.49 1.97 8.76
CA TYR A 35 2.07 1.97 8.36
C TYR A 35 1.16 1.54 9.52
N CYS A 36 1.44 0.41 10.18
CA CYS A 36 0.68 -0.08 11.32
C CYS A 36 0.65 0.93 12.47
N LYS A 37 1.79 1.56 12.77
CA LYS A 37 1.89 2.57 13.83
C LYS A 37 0.97 3.76 13.57
N ALA A 38 0.93 4.28 12.34
CA ALA A 38 0.07 5.41 11.99
C ALA A 38 -1.42 5.06 12.09
N LEU A 39 -1.81 3.85 11.67
CA LEU A 39 -3.18 3.38 11.81
C LEU A 39 -3.56 3.22 13.29
N GLN A 40 -2.70 2.59 14.09
CA GLN A 40 -2.92 2.36 15.52
C GLN A 40 -3.11 3.67 16.30
N GLU A 41 -2.26 4.68 16.08
CA GLU A 41 -2.36 5.99 16.74
C GLU A 41 -3.65 6.74 16.39
N ASN A 42 -4.23 6.45 15.23
CA ASN A 42 -5.52 7.00 14.79
C ASN A 42 -6.70 6.05 15.03
N GLN A 43 -6.51 4.97 15.80
CA GLN A 43 -7.55 3.98 16.13
C GLN A 43 -8.19 3.31 14.90
N ILE A 44 -7.42 3.18 13.82
CA ILE A 44 -7.82 2.45 12.60
C ILE A 44 -7.25 1.03 12.68
N PRO A 45 -8.08 -0.03 12.54
CA PRO A 45 -7.58 -1.40 12.56
C PRO A 45 -6.78 -1.72 11.30
N VAL A 46 -5.67 -2.44 11.47
CA VAL A 46 -4.95 -3.06 10.35
C VAL A 46 -5.78 -4.23 9.85
N ARG A 47 -5.97 -4.31 8.53
CA ARG A 47 -6.66 -5.41 7.86
C ARG A 47 -5.66 -6.27 7.10
N GLU A 48 -5.57 -7.54 7.48
CA GLU A 48 -4.67 -8.50 6.83
C GLU A 48 -5.01 -8.70 5.35
N ASP A 49 -6.30 -8.67 5.01
CA ASP A 49 -6.77 -8.75 3.63
C ASP A 49 -6.42 -7.53 2.77
N TRP A 50 -5.91 -6.44 3.38
CA TRP A 50 -5.41 -5.25 2.70
C TRP A 50 -3.89 -5.15 2.65
N ILE A 51 -3.18 -6.22 3.02
CA ILE A 51 -1.74 -6.35 2.85
C ILE A 51 -1.49 -7.13 1.57
N ILE A 52 -0.95 -6.45 0.56
CA ILE A 52 -0.75 -7.01 -0.77
C ILE A 52 0.76 -7.20 -0.99
N GLU A 53 1.14 -8.42 -1.33
CA GLU A 53 2.51 -8.75 -1.74
C GLU A 53 2.89 -7.99 -3.02
N ASP A 54 4.13 -7.54 -3.12
CA ASP A 54 4.63 -6.77 -4.27
C ASP A 54 5.65 -7.53 -5.11
N ARG A 55 5.97 -8.76 -4.70
CA ARG A 55 6.86 -9.69 -5.37
C ARG A 55 6.58 -11.11 -4.90
N ASP A 56 6.96 -12.06 -5.73
CA ASP A 56 7.08 -13.44 -5.31
C ASP A 56 8.28 -13.60 -4.36
N LEU A 57 8.06 -14.22 -3.20
CA LEU A 57 9.08 -14.34 -2.15
C LEU A 57 10.18 -15.37 -2.47
N GLU A 58 9.93 -16.29 -3.40
CA GLU A 58 10.88 -17.35 -3.77
C GLU A 58 11.81 -16.88 -4.90
N THR A 59 11.24 -16.27 -5.92
CA THR A 59 11.92 -15.81 -7.14
C THR A 59 12.39 -14.37 -7.05
N GLY A 60 11.75 -13.56 -6.20
CA GLY A 60 11.98 -12.11 -6.11
C GLY A 60 11.41 -11.32 -7.29
N GLU A 61 10.69 -11.97 -8.21
CA GLU A 61 10.05 -11.32 -9.35
C GLU A 61 8.95 -10.36 -8.87
N ILE A 62 8.91 -9.18 -9.47
CA ILE A 62 7.91 -8.17 -9.12
C ILE A 62 6.57 -8.59 -9.68
N GLU A 63 5.66 -8.92 -8.78
CA GLU A 63 4.29 -9.32 -9.09
C GLU A 63 3.39 -8.75 -7.99
N ILE A 64 2.49 -7.85 -8.37
CA ILE A 64 1.50 -7.35 -7.42
C ILE A 64 0.51 -8.48 -7.13
N GLY A 65 0.30 -8.79 -5.86
CA GLY A 65 -0.62 -9.84 -5.42
C GLY A 65 -2.09 -9.58 -5.78
N LYS A 66 -2.97 -10.49 -5.35
CA LYS A 66 -4.42 -10.37 -5.59
C LYS A 66 -4.96 -9.09 -4.94
N LEU A 67 -5.80 -8.35 -5.67
CA LEU A 67 -6.52 -7.20 -5.13
C LEU A 67 -7.61 -7.69 -4.14
N PRO A 68 -7.85 -6.97 -3.04
CA PRO A 68 -8.88 -7.33 -2.08
C PRO A 68 -10.28 -7.24 -2.70
N GLU A 69 -11.19 -8.10 -2.24
CA GLU A 69 -12.60 -8.04 -2.66
C GLU A 69 -13.28 -6.76 -2.16
N GLN A 70 -12.95 -6.34 -0.93
CA GLN A 70 -13.35 -5.04 -0.40
C GLN A 70 -12.21 -4.05 -0.61
N MET A 71 -12.34 -3.16 -1.59
CA MET A 71 -11.27 -2.21 -1.92
C MET A 71 -11.06 -1.16 -0.83
N PRO A 72 -9.80 -0.87 -0.43
CA PRO A 72 -9.49 0.33 0.34
C PRO A 72 -9.60 1.58 -0.56
N SER A 73 -9.69 2.74 0.08
CA SER A 73 -9.78 4.04 -0.59
C SER A 73 -8.41 4.65 -0.96
N ALA A 74 -7.34 4.09 -0.41
CA ALA A 74 -5.96 4.51 -0.66
C ALA A 74 -4.98 3.36 -0.42
N PHE A 75 -3.82 3.41 -1.05
CA PHE A 75 -2.74 2.43 -0.82
C PHE A 75 -1.43 3.10 -0.44
N ALA A 76 -0.86 2.65 0.67
CA ALA A 76 0.50 2.96 1.08
C ALA A 76 1.46 1.94 0.46
N CYS A 77 2.05 2.30 -0.69
CA CYS A 77 2.99 1.45 -1.40
C CYS A 77 4.41 1.58 -0.84
N ASN A 78 5.15 0.48 -0.78
CA ASN A 78 6.48 0.51 -0.20
C ASN A 78 7.45 1.45 -0.94
N CYS A 79 7.31 1.66 -2.26
CA CYS A 79 8.06 2.63 -3.05
C CYS A 79 7.29 3.02 -4.32
N ASP A 80 7.81 4.02 -5.05
CA ASP A 80 7.11 4.61 -6.19
C ASP A 80 6.98 3.66 -7.38
N PHE A 81 7.97 2.79 -7.56
CA PHE A 81 7.94 1.74 -8.57
C PHE A 81 6.77 0.78 -8.34
N ILE A 82 6.62 0.28 -7.11
CA ILE A 82 5.49 -0.59 -6.73
C ILE A 82 4.15 0.12 -6.83
N ALA A 83 4.12 1.42 -6.52
CA ALA A 83 2.92 2.21 -6.74
C ALA A 83 2.53 2.29 -8.23
N ASN A 84 3.49 2.32 -9.15
CA ASN A 84 3.21 2.29 -10.59
C ASN A 84 2.72 0.91 -11.06
N GLU A 85 3.32 -0.17 -10.57
CA GLU A 85 2.86 -1.53 -10.88
C GLU A 85 1.45 -1.78 -10.34
N LEU A 86 1.14 -1.28 -9.14
CA LEU A 86 -0.22 -1.33 -8.60
C LEU A 86 -1.21 -0.59 -9.49
N ILE A 87 -0.86 0.60 -10.00
CA ILE A 87 -1.74 1.36 -10.90
C ILE A 87 -2.05 0.56 -12.17
N LYS A 88 -1.04 -0.06 -12.79
CA LYS A 88 -1.26 -0.90 -13.97
C LYS A 88 -2.26 -2.02 -13.66
N LYS A 89 -2.05 -2.74 -12.56
CA LYS A 89 -2.95 -3.81 -12.13
C LYS A 89 -4.37 -3.32 -11.86
N LEU A 90 -4.53 -2.16 -11.22
CA LEU A 90 -5.84 -1.54 -10.98
C LEU A 90 -6.56 -1.21 -12.30
N VAL A 91 -5.86 -0.60 -13.25
CA VAL A 91 -6.41 -0.26 -14.57
C VAL A 91 -6.80 -1.51 -15.35
N GLU A 92 -5.97 -2.54 -15.34
CA GLU A 92 -6.27 -3.85 -15.97
C GLU A 92 -7.51 -4.54 -15.36
N ASN A 93 -7.81 -4.24 -14.09
CA ASN A 93 -9.01 -4.73 -13.38
C ASN A 93 -10.20 -3.75 -13.46
N GLY A 94 -10.12 -2.70 -14.28
CA GLY A 94 -11.23 -1.78 -14.57
C GLY A 94 -11.41 -0.63 -13.57
N TYR A 95 -10.44 -0.35 -12.70
CA TYR A 95 -10.47 0.79 -11.77
C TYR A 95 -9.87 2.06 -12.40
N HIS A 96 -10.40 3.22 -12.04
CA HIS A 96 -9.86 4.53 -12.45
C HIS A 96 -9.00 5.14 -11.34
N VAL A 97 -7.76 5.49 -11.65
CA VAL A 97 -6.82 6.15 -10.72
C VAL A 97 -6.54 7.57 -11.21
N PRO A 98 -6.61 8.64 -10.39
CA PRO A 98 -6.77 8.66 -8.93
C PRO A 98 -8.23 8.76 -8.42
N GLU A 99 -9.20 8.70 -9.32
CA GLU A 99 -10.62 8.97 -9.00
C GLU A 99 -11.21 7.97 -8.00
N ASP A 100 -10.80 6.70 -8.06
CA ASP A 100 -11.24 5.65 -7.13
C ASP A 100 -10.24 5.43 -5.97
N ILE A 101 -8.96 5.76 -6.17
CA ILE A 101 -7.85 5.34 -5.29
C ILE A 101 -6.75 6.42 -5.21
N SER A 102 -6.46 6.90 -4.00
CA SER A 102 -5.39 7.88 -3.74
C SER A 102 -4.00 7.21 -3.65
N LYS A 103 -3.01 7.76 -4.37
CA LYS A 103 -1.60 7.31 -4.36
C LYS A 103 -0.74 8.25 -3.55
N THR A 104 0.19 7.67 -2.79
CA THR A 104 1.31 8.40 -2.21
C THR A 104 2.62 7.66 -2.38
N GLY A 105 3.54 8.26 -3.14
CA GLY A 105 4.93 7.87 -3.28
C GLY A 105 5.85 8.88 -2.57
N GLY A 106 6.97 8.42 -2.03
CA GLY A 106 7.90 9.31 -1.31
C GLY A 106 8.43 10.41 -2.24
N PRO A 107 8.89 11.56 -1.73
CA PRO A 107 9.44 12.59 -2.59
C PRO A 107 10.66 12.03 -3.34
N HIS A 108 10.58 12.03 -4.66
CA HIS A 108 11.75 12.11 -5.53
C HIS A 108 12.64 13.24 -5.00
N ASN A 109 13.90 12.92 -4.73
CA ASN A 109 14.98 13.89 -4.66
C ASN A 109 15.89 13.68 -5.86
#